data_AF-A0A527GHV9-F1
#
_entry.id   AF-A0A527GHV9-F1
#
_cell.length_a   1.000
_cell.length_b   1.000
_cell.length_c   1.000
_cell.angle_alpha   90.00
_cell.angle_beta   90.00
_cell.angle_gamma   90.00
#
_symmetry.space_group_name_H-M   'P 1'
#
loop_
_entity.id
_entity.type
_entity.pdbx_description
1 polymer ?
#
loop_
_entity_poly.entity_id
_entity_poly.type
_entity_poly.pdbx_seq_one_letter_code
_entity_poly.pdbx_strand_id
1 'polypeptide(L)'
;MGAGALIQDVEPENIERQRWLALAEKALAGASFEERLVSHSDDNIRIEPLYDRSTAAEPIVRANPKSSWIVSQRVDDPDTNRARSQALEDVAQGATGLSL
;
A
#
# COMPACT_ATOMS: atom_id res chain seq x y z
N MET A 1 -15.92 -12.66 15.51
CA MET A 1 -16.48 -12.26 14.20
C MET A 1 -15.38 -12.50 13.18
N GLY A 2 -15.51 -13.55 12.35
CA GLY A 2 -14.50 -13.89 11.35
C GLY A 2 -14.48 -12.85 10.23
N ALA A 3 -13.31 -12.63 9.62
CA ALA A 3 -13.10 -11.59 8.61
C ALA A 3 -14.00 -11.75 7.36
N GLY A 4 -14.50 -12.96 7.10
CA GLY A 4 -15.41 -13.25 5.99
C GLY A 4 -16.80 -12.61 6.08
N ALA A 5 -17.21 -12.04 7.22
CA ALA A 5 -18.52 -11.40 7.35
C ALA A 5 -18.59 -9.96 6.80
N LEU A 6 -17.47 -9.40 6.32
CA LEU A 6 -17.37 -8.00 5.88
C LEU A 6 -17.44 -7.81 4.36
N ILE A 7 -17.46 -8.89 3.58
CA ILE A 7 -17.53 -8.86 2.12
C ILE A 7 -18.93 -9.34 1.74
N GLN A 8 -19.82 -8.41 1.38
CA GLN A 8 -21.01 -8.77 0.61
C GLN A 8 -20.56 -9.08 -0.83
N ASP A 9 -20.90 -10.29 -1.28
CA ASP A 9 -20.78 -10.75 -2.66
C ASP A 9 -21.86 -10.06 -3.50
N VAL A 10 -21.63 -8.79 -3.79
CA VAL A 10 -22.28 -8.14 -4.94
C VAL A 10 -21.33 -8.38 -6.10
N GLU A 11 -21.66 -9.31 -6.99
CA GLU A 11 -20.98 -9.47 -8.28
C GLU A 11 -21.34 -8.25 -9.14
N PRO A 12 -20.42 -7.30 -9.40
CA PRO A 12 -20.70 -6.24 -10.34
C PRO A 12 -20.59 -6.81 -11.74
N GLU A 13 -21.64 -6.66 -12.54
CA GLU A 13 -21.62 -7.10 -13.93
C GLU A 13 -20.51 -6.33 -14.69
N ASN A 14 -19.67 -7.05 -15.47
CA ASN A 14 -18.57 -6.50 -16.29
C ASN A 14 -19.02 -5.37 -17.26
N ILE A 15 -20.33 -5.23 -17.47
CA ILE A 15 -20.98 -4.12 -18.19
C ILE A 15 -20.62 -2.75 -17.58
N GLU A 16 -20.38 -2.67 -16.28
CA GLU A 16 -20.06 -1.39 -15.61
C GLU A 16 -18.69 -0.83 -16.02
N ARG A 17 -17.66 -1.67 -16.18
CA ARG A 17 -16.31 -1.22 -16.56
C ARG A 17 -16.29 -0.62 -17.96
N GLN A 18 -16.89 -1.31 -18.93
CA GLN A 18 -16.94 -0.83 -20.32
C GLN A 18 -17.73 0.48 -20.44
N ARG A 19 -18.84 0.59 -19.71
CA ARG A 19 -19.61 1.84 -19.65
C ARG A 19 -18.79 2.98 -19.05
N TRP A 20 -18.05 2.71 -17.98
CA TRP A 20 -17.16 3.69 -17.37
C TRP A 20 -16.03 4.12 -18.31
N LEU A 21 -15.37 3.17 -18.98
CA LEU A 21 -14.32 3.49 -19.97
C LEU A 21 -14.84 4.41 -21.08
N ALA A 22 -16.02 4.13 -21.63
CA ALA A 22 -16.61 4.98 -22.65
C ALA A 22 -16.89 6.41 -22.15
N LEU A 23 -17.29 6.57 -20.89
CA LEU A 23 -17.47 7.88 -20.26
C LEU A 23 -16.12 8.59 -20.05
N ALA A 24 -15.08 7.86 -19.64
CA ALA A 24 -13.74 8.39 -19.47
C ALA A 24 -13.13 8.84 -20.81
N GLU A 25 -13.22 8.02 -21.86
CA GLU A 25 -12.78 8.38 -23.21
C GLU A 25 -13.50 9.62 -23.74
N LYS A 26 -14.82 9.72 -23.50
CA LYS A 26 -15.59 10.92 -23.85
C LYS A 26 -15.08 12.16 -23.11
N ALA A 27 -14.79 12.03 -21.81
CA ALA A 27 -14.27 13.14 -21.00
C ALA A 27 -12.86 13.59 -21.42
N LEU A 28 -12.07 12.69 -22.00
CA LEU A 28 -10.73 12.99 -22.54
C LEU A 28 -10.76 13.73 -23.88
N ALA A 29 -11.93 13.90 -24.50
CA ALA A 29 -12.12 14.68 -25.74
C ALA A 29 -11.12 14.32 -26.86
N GLY A 30 -10.84 13.01 -27.03
CA GLY A 30 -9.92 12.49 -28.05
C GLY A 30 -8.47 12.35 -27.61
N ALA A 31 -8.11 12.77 -26.39
CA ALA A 31 -6.80 12.44 -25.82
C ALA A 31 -6.73 10.95 -25.44
N SER A 32 -5.53 10.36 -25.57
CA SER A 32 -5.30 8.95 -25.26
C SER A 32 -5.54 8.66 -23.77
N PHE A 33 -6.39 7.68 -23.48
CA PHE A 33 -6.62 7.18 -22.12
C PHE A 33 -5.31 6.70 -21.49
N GLU A 34 -4.52 5.98 -22.28
CA GLU A 34 -3.22 5.45 -21.88
C GLU A 34 -2.26 6.57 -21.44
N GLU A 35 -2.13 7.60 -22.26
CA GLU A 35 -1.17 8.69 -22.00
C GLU A 35 -1.65 9.63 -20.89
N ARG A 36 -2.97 9.76 -20.70
CA ARG A 36 -3.55 10.76 -19.78
C ARG A 36 -3.90 10.22 -18.41
N LEU A 37 -4.26 8.96 -18.29
CA LEU A 37 -4.81 8.40 -17.07
C LEU A 37 -4.05 7.19 -16.54
N VAL A 38 -3.19 6.56 -17.35
CA VAL A 38 -2.35 5.46 -16.90
C VAL A 38 -0.97 6.00 -16.57
N SER A 39 -0.47 5.64 -15.39
CA SER A 39 0.92 5.92 -15.02
C SER A 39 1.72 4.63 -14.95
N HIS A 40 3.04 4.76 -14.96
CA HIS A 40 3.96 3.65 -14.79
C HIS A 40 4.92 3.99 -13.66
N SER A 41 5.21 3.00 -12.80
CA SER A 41 6.30 3.11 -11.84
C SER A 41 7.67 3.09 -12.55
N ASP A 42 8.74 3.38 -11.81
CA ASP A 42 10.11 3.37 -12.35
C ASP A 42 10.54 1.98 -12.86
N ASP A 43 9.99 0.91 -12.29
CA ASP A 43 10.16 -0.48 -12.74
C ASP A 43 9.09 -0.93 -13.76
N ASN A 44 8.41 0.04 -14.38
CA ASN A 44 7.45 -0.14 -15.48
C ASN A 44 6.20 -0.96 -15.12
N ILE A 45 5.76 -0.90 -13.87
CA ILE A 45 4.47 -1.46 -13.45
C ILE A 45 3.38 -0.48 -13.86
N ARG A 46 2.44 -0.96 -14.69
CA ARG A 46 1.27 -0.21 -15.12
C ARG A 46 0.33 0.06 -13.94
N ILE A 47 -0.02 1.33 -13.75
CA ILE A 47 -0.96 1.80 -12.73
C ILE A 47 -2.23 2.30 -13.42
N GLU A 48 -3.32 1.53 -13.32
CA GLU A 48 -4.62 1.93 -13.85
C GLU A 48 -5.30 2.99 -12.95
N PRO A 49 -6.04 3.94 -13.53
CA PRO A 49 -6.73 4.98 -12.75
C PRO A 49 -7.87 4.42 -11.88
N LEU A 50 -8.38 3.23 -12.22
CA LEU A 50 -9.39 2.51 -11.44
C LEU A 50 -9.20 1.00 -11.66
N TYR A 51 -9.05 0.25 -10.56
CA TYR A 51 -8.91 -1.20 -10.60
C TYR A 51 -10.24 -1.89 -10.29
N ASP A 52 -10.48 -3.02 -10.96
CA ASP A 52 -11.60 -3.89 -10.64
C ASP A 52 -11.44 -4.51 -9.25
N ARG A 53 -12.57 -4.77 -8.59
CA ARG A 53 -12.58 -5.53 -7.34
C ARG A 53 -12.07 -6.93 -7.62
N SER A 54 -11.06 -7.37 -6.85
CA SER A 54 -10.60 -8.76 -6.94
C SER A 54 -11.69 -9.72 -6.45
N THR A 55 -12.01 -10.73 -7.27
CA THR A 55 -12.96 -11.81 -6.94
C THR A 55 -12.38 -12.81 -5.95
N ALA A 56 -11.05 -12.79 -5.74
CA ALA A 56 -10.33 -13.63 -4.79
C ALA A 56 -9.78 -12.82 -3.61
N ALA A 57 -10.34 -11.63 -3.34
CA ALA A 57 -9.86 -10.79 -2.26
C ALA A 57 -10.13 -11.43 -0.89
N GLU A 58 -9.06 -11.73 -0.14
CA GLU A 58 -9.15 -12.10 1.27
C GLU A 58 -8.81 -10.89 2.15
N PRO A 59 -9.52 -10.67 3.27
CA PRO A 59 -9.18 -9.61 4.21
C PRO A 59 -7.78 -9.78 4.79
N ILE A 60 -6.89 -8.83 4.55
CA ILE A 60 -5.56 -8.77 5.18
C ILE A 60 -5.69 -8.02 6.50
N VAL A 61 -5.81 -8.77 7.60
CA VAL A 61 -5.87 -8.20 8.95
C VAL A 61 -4.48 -7.94 9.51
N ARG A 62 -4.34 -6.92 10.37
CA ARG A 62 -3.11 -6.73 11.14
C ARG A 62 -2.89 -7.96 12.03
N ALA A 63 -1.68 -8.52 12.03
CA ALA A 63 -1.32 -9.65 12.90
C ALA A 63 -1.55 -9.32 14.39
N ASN A 64 -1.25 -8.09 14.80
CA ASN A 64 -1.62 -7.57 16.11
C ASN A 64 -2.28 -6.18 15.96
N PRO A 65 -3.61 -6.08 15.98
CA PRO A 65 -4.32 -4.82 15.77
C PRO A 65 -4.18 -3.85 16.95
N LYS A 66 -3.80 -4.32 18.14
CA LYS A 66 -3.64 -3.48 19.34
C LYS A 66 -2.26 -2.85 19.48
N SER A 67 -1.25 -3.41 18.80
CA SER A 67 0.12 -2.88 18.84
C SER A 67 0.31 -1.75 17.84
N SER A 68 1.17 -0.78 18.16
CA SER A 68 1.69 0.20 17.20
C SER A 68 2.74 -0.44 16.27
N TRP A 69 3.15 0.27 15.23
CA TRP A 69 4.36 -0.07 14.47
C TRP A 69 5.61 0.06 15.35
N ILE A 70 6.65 -0.71 15.01
CA ILE A 70 7.96 -0.63 15.65
C ILE A 70 8.70 0.57 15.05
N VAL A 71 9.17 1.48 15.90
CA VAL A 71 10.09 2.56 15.52
C VAL A 71 11.50 1.98 15.64
N SER A 72 12.01 1.45 14.52
CA SER A 72 13.30 0.76 14.46
C SER A 72 14.42 1.72 14.07
N GLN A 73 15.39 1.95 14.96
CA GLN A 73 16.56 2.77 14.66
C GLN A 73 17.69 1.91 14.10
N ARG A 74 18.35 2.43 13.06
CA ARG A 74 19.44 1.75 12.37
C ARG A 74 20.78 2.11 13.03
N VAL A 75 21.58 1.11 13.39
CA VAL A 75 22.84 1.27 14.12
C VAL A 75 23.99 0.83 13.20
N ASP A 76 24.56 1.78 12.47
CA ASP A 76 25.62 1.49 11.46
C ASP A 76 27.03 1.91 11.89
N ASP A 77 27.22 2.51 13.08
CA ASP A 77 28.54 2.96 13.49
C ASP A 77 29.47 1.75 13.69
N PRO A 78 30.59 1.65 12.95
CA PRO A 78 31.52 0.53 13.10
C PRO A 78 32.24 0.53 14.45
N ASP A 79 32.25 1.65 15.17
CA ASP A 79 32.74 1.72 16.55
C ASP A 79 31.65 1.30 17.53
N THR A 80 31.86 0.16 18.18
CA THR A 80 30.89 -0.46 19.08
C THR A 80 30.52 0.41 20.28
N ASN A 81 31.42 1.28 20.75
CA ASN A 81 31.13 2.14 21.89
C ASN A 81 30.22 3.30 21.48
N ARG A 82 30.49 3.92 20.33
CA ARG A 82 29.61 4.98 19.79
C ARG A 82 28.26 4.43 19.39
N ALA A 83 28.23 3.29 18.69
CA ALA A 83 27.01 2.58 18.33
C ALA A 83 26.13 2.29 19.56
N ARG A 84 26.74 1.78 20.63
CA ARG A 84 26.05 1.50 21.89
C ARG A 84 25.50 2.77 22.54
N SER A 85 26.28 3.84 22.57
CA SER A 85 25.84 5.12 23.15
C SER A 85 24.61 5.66 22.41
N GLN A 86 24.64 5.66 21.07
CA GLN A 86 23.52 6.08 20.24
C GLN A 86 22.28 5.20 20.47
N ALA A 87 22.44 3.88 20.45
CA ALA A 87 21.34 2.95 20.65
C ALA A 87 20.63 3.13 22.01
N LEU A 88 21.36 3.48 23.07
CA LEU A 88 20.79 3.78 24.38
C LEU A 88 19.97 5.08 24.35
N GLU A 89 20.49 6.12 23.70
CA GLU A 89 19.79 7.38 23.54
C GLU A 89 18.51 7.20 22.72
N ASP A 90 18.58 6.48 21.60
CA ASP A 90 17.44 6.17 20.73
C ASP A 90 16.30 5.52 21.50
N VAL A 91 16.59 4.49 22.31
CA VAL A 91 15.58 3.82 23.15
C VAL A 91 15.05 4.78 24.22
N ALA A 92 15.90 5.59 24.84
CA ALA A 92 15.49 6.58 25.82
C ALA A 92 14.58 7.67 25.22
N GLN A 93 14.71 7.95 23.93
CA GLN A 93 13.87 8.90 23.18
C GLN A 93 12.70 8.23 22.42
N GLY A 94 12.40 6.96 22.70
CA GLY A 94 11.17 6.31 22.26
C GLY A 94 11.30 5.38 21.05
N ALA A 95 12.52 5.04 20.62
CA ALA A 95 12.70 3.91 19.72
C ALA A 95 12.21 2.62 20.39
N THR A 96 11.49 1.78 19.63
CA THR A 96 10.94 0.51 20.10
C THR A 96 11.56 -0.71 19.42
N GLY A 97 12.54 -0.49 18.55
CA GLY A 97 13.37 -1.51 17.93
C GLY A 97 14.73 -0.95 17.51
N LEU A 98 15.70 -1.84 17.33
CA LEU A 98 17.03 -1.53 16.80
C LEU A 98 17.33 -2.49 15.65
N SER A 99 17.97 -1.99 14.60
CA SER A 99 18.47 -2.75 13.45
C SER A 99 19.99 -2.59 13.40
N LEU A 100 20.69 -3.69 13.68
CA LEU A 100 22.15 -3.77 13.79
C LEU A 100 22.77 -4.40 12.54
#